data_AF-A0A2P6VWF8-F1
#
_entry.id   AF-A0A2P6VWF8-F1
#
_cell.length_a   1.000
_cell.length_b   1.000
_cell.length_c   1.000
_cell.angle_alpha   90.00
_cell.angle_beta   90.00
_cell.angle_gamma   90.00
#
_symmetry.space_group_name_H-M   'P 1'
#
loop_
_entity.id
_entity.type
_entity.pdbx_description
1 polymer ?
#
loop_
_entity_poly.entity_id
_entity_poly.type
_entity_poly.pdbx_seq_one_letter_code
_entity_poly.pdbx_strand_id
1 'polypeptide(L)'
;MTIMAKKKKQKKRGSREHGRGKKAGRGAGLRGGRGNANPNGSRKLTTFEEKGTDYFGGHGFNRPPEVVEETVTMNVGDLLDEVDDLAEEGFVDEEGDTMVVDLEAAGIDKLLGAGRVHKTYEVRVPQTTDKAHDKIEANGGSIEVTEPDEDASDGEESSND
;
A
#
# COMPACT_ATOMS: atom_id res chain seq x y z
N MET A 1 36.29 -14.42 8.45
CA MET A 1 37.12 -14.90 7.32
C MET A 1 36.45 -14.50 6.01
N THR A 2 37.11 -13.69 5.17
CA THR A 2 36.52 -13.21 3.92
C THR A 2 36.95 -14.11 2.77
N ILE A 3 35.98 -14.78 2.12
CA ILE A 3 36.26 -15.69 1.01
C ILE A 3 36.45 -14.87 -0.28
N MET A 4 37.69 -14.68 -0.70
CA MET A 4 38.03 -14.03 -1.98
C MET A 4 37.99 -15.03 -3.14
N ALA A 5 36.80 -15.29 -3.68
CA ALA A 5 36.62 -16.22 -4.79
C ALA A 5 37.00 -15.59 -6.15
N LYS A 6 37.86 -16.27 -6.91
CA LYS A 6 38.21 -15.87 -8.28
C LYS A 6 36.98 -15.87 -9.20
N LYS A 7 36.81 -14.80 -9.98
CA LYS A 7 35.69 -14.63 -10.93
C LYS A 7 35.63 -15.78 -11.92
N LYS A 8 34.42 -16.30 -12.18
CA LYS A 8 34.15 -17.39 -13.15
C LYS A 8 34.76 -17.12 -14.54
N LYS A 9 34.85 -15.84 -14.95
CA LYS A 9 35.50 -15.41 -16.21
C LYS A 9 36.97 -15.84 -16.28
N GLN A 10 37.74 -15.71 -15.19
CA GLN A 10 39.15 -16.09 -15.15
C GLN A 10 39.32 -17.61 -15.30
N LYS A 11 38.48 -18.39 -14.61
CA LYS A 11 38.49 -19.87 -14.67
C LYS A 11 38.14 -20.45 -16.04
N LYS A 12 37.34 -19.72 -16.84
CA LYS A 12 36.89 -20.17 -18.17
C LYS A 12 37.84 -19.78 -19.30
N ARG A 13 38.96 -19.08 -19.04
CA ARG A 13 39.99 -18.83 -20.06
C ARG A 13 40.58 -20.16 -20.53
N GLY A 14 40.82 -20.32 -21.83
CA GLY A 14 41.26 -21.59 -22.42
C GLY A 14 40.12 -22.60 -22.70
N SER A 15 38.92 -22.37 -22.17
CA SER A 15 37.74 -23.14 -22.60
C SER A 15 37.19 -22.57 -23.91
N ARG A 16 36.93 -23.44 -24.90
CA ARG A 16 36.49 -23.03 -26.24
C ARG A 16 35.17 -22.25 -26.24
N GLU A 17 34.25 -22.55 -25.33
CA GLU A 17 32.86 -22.06 -25.38
C GLU A 17 32.44 -21.27 -24.14
N HIS A 18 33.33 -21.08 -23.16
CA HIS A 18 33.00 -20.47 -21.87
C HIS A 18 31.71 -21.04 -21.24
N GLY A 19 31.41 -22.33 -21.46
CA GLY A 19 30.21 -23.03 -20.97
C GLY A 19 28.87 -22.50 -21.51
N ARG A 20 28.86 -21.85 -22.68
CA ARG A 20 27.63 -21.41 -23.35
C ARG A 20 27.10 -22.45 -24.35
N GLY A 21 27.98 -23.25 -24.94
CA GLY A 21 27.66 -24.19 -26.02
C GLY A 21 28.07 -23.66 -27.41
N LYS A 22 28.25 -24.57 -28.38
CA LYS A 22 28.79 -24.29 -29.74
C LYS A 22 28.08 -23.19 -30.53
N LYS A 23 26.74 -23.14 -30.46
CA LYS A 23 25.91 -22.21 -31.24
C LYS A 23 25.26 -21.12 -30.37
N ALA A 24 25.59 -21.09 -29.08
CA ALA A 24 25.06 -20.13 -28.12
C ALA A 24 25.94 -18.86 -28.05
N GLY A 25 25.41 -17.77 -27.49
CA GLY A 25 26.13 -16.50 -27.35
C GLY A 25 26.08 -15.58 -28.57
N ARG A 26 25.21 -15.88 -29.54
CA ARG A 26 24.82 -14.97 -30.63
C ARG A 26 23.90 -13.86 -30.13
N GLY A 27 23.44 -13.02 -31.05
CA GLY A 27 22.55 -11.90 -30.78
C GLY A 27 21.13 -12.28 -30.35
N ALA A 28 20.23 -11.30 -30.42
CA ALA A 28 18.88 -11.35 -29.86
C ALA A 28 17.99 -12.49 -30.38
N GLY A 29 18.27 -13.05 -31.57
CA GLY A 29 17.51 -14.18 -32.11
C GLY A 29 17.50 -15.42 -31.21
N LEU A 30 18.60 -15.69 -30.49
CA LEU A 30 18.67 -16.76 -29.49
C LEU A 30 17.80 -16.46 -28.26
N ARG A 31 17.58 -15.18 -27.93
CA ARG A 31 16.81 -14.76 -26.75
C ARG A 31 15.31 -14.62 -27.03
N GLY A 32 14.90 -14.71 -28.30
CA GLY A 32 13.51 -14.46 -28.71
C GLY A 32 13.25 -13.06 -29.24
N GLY A 33 14.28 -12.24 -29.42
CA GLY A 33 14.16 -10.80 -29.71
C GLY A 33 14.88 -9.96 -28.66
N ARG A 34 14.80 -8.63 -28.77
CA ARG A 34 15.32 -7.70 -27.76
C ARG A 34 14.17 -7.29 -26.82
N GLY A 35 14.45 -7.20 -25.52
CA GLY A 35 13.42 -6.85 -24.53
C GLY A 35 12.23 -7.81 -24.54
N ASN A 36 11.03 -7.26 -24.35
CA ASN A 36 9.75 -8.00 -24.40
C ASN A 36 9.21 -8.09 -25.83
N ALA A 37 10.07 -8.40 -26.80
CA ALA A 37 9.64 -8.54 -28.19
C ALA A 37 8.74 -9.77 -28.37
N ASN A 38 7.62 -9.58 -29.09
CA ASN A 38 6.61 -10.60 -29.38
C ASN A 38 6.18 -11.38 -28.12
N PRO A 39 5.60 -10.71 -27.11
CA PRO A 39 5.19 -11.35 -25.86
C PRO A 39 4.07 -12.38 -26.07
N ASN A 40 3.29 -12.25 -27.15
CA ASN A 40 2.26 -13.21 -27.58
C ASN A 40 2.80 -14.34 -28.49
N GLY A 41 4.10 -14.34 -28.77
CA GLY A 41 4.72 -15.35 -29.62
C GLY A 41 4.88 -16.68 -28.90
N SER A 42 4.83 -17.78 -29.65
CA SER A 42 4.99 -19.15 -29.15
C SER A 42 6.24 -19.40 -28.28
N ARG A 43 7.32 -18.62 -28.47
CA ARG A 43 8.55 -18.69 -27.66
C ARG A 43 8.50 -17.93 -26.33
N LYS A 44 7.44 -17.18 -26.06
CA LYS A 44 7.25 -16.33 -24.88
C LYS A 44 5.85 -16.44 -24.27
N LEU A 45 5.09 -17.49 -24.62
CA LEU A 45 3.75 -17.73 -24.06
C LEU A 45 3.74 -17.82 -22.53
N THR A 46 4.84 -18.23 -21.90
CA THR A 46 4.96 -18.19 -20.43
C THR A 46 4.78 -16.79 -19.87
N THR A 47 5.12 -15.74 -20.62
CA THR A 47 4.88 -14.35 -20.21
C THR A 47 3.39 -14.04 -20.13
N PHE A 48 2.56 -14.65 -20.98
CA PHE A 48 1.09 -14.54 -20.89
C PHE A 48 0.54 -15.33 -19.70
N GLU A 49 1.08 -16.53 -19.43
CA GLU A 49 0.70 -17.34 -18.27
C GLU A 49 1.08 -16.67 -16.93
N GLU A 50 2.26 -16.04 -16.87
CA GLU A 50 2.76 -15.38 -15.65
C GLU A 50 2.13 -14.02 -15.40
N LYS A 51 1.82 -13.25 -16.45
CA LYS A 51 1.36 -11.85 -16.32
C LYS A 51 -0.14 -11.67 -16.56
N GLY A 52 -0.83 -12.72 -16.99
CA GLY A 52 -2.26 -12.68 -17.25
C GLY A 52 -2.65 -11.84 -18.47
N THR A 53 -3.96 -11.80 -18.71
CA THR A 53 -4.58 -11.07 -19.84
C THR A 53 -4.42 -9.56 -19.72
N ASP A 54 -4.30 -9.03 -18.49
CA ASP A 54 -4.18 -7.60 -18.17
C ASP A 54 -2.88 -6.97 -18.67
N TYR A 55 -1.91 -7.78 -19.12
CA TYR A 55 -0.69 -7.30 -19.74
C TYR A 55 -0.94 -6.60 -21.08
N PHE A 56 -2.09 -6.84 -21.72
CA PHE A 56 -2.45 -6.25 -23.01
C PHE A 56 -3.71 -5.40 -22.94
N GLY A 57 -3.65 -4.23 -23.56
CA GLY A 57 -4.79 -3.31 -23.66
C GLY A 57 -4.72 -2.18 -22.64
N GLY A 58 -5.71 -1.30 -22.70
CA GLY A 58 -5.98 -0.30 -21.67
C GLY A 58 -7.23 -0.69 -20.89
N HIS A 59 -7.21 -0.49 -19.58
CA HIS A 59 -8.33 -0.80 -18.70
C HIS A 59 -8.71 0.44 -17.90
N GLY A 60 -9.99 0.81 -17.94
CA GLY A 60 -10.52 1.94 -17.16
C GLY A 60 -9.97 3.32 -17.57
N PHE A 61 -10.00 4.24 -16.62
CA PHE A 61 -9.46 5.60 -16.74
C PHE A 61 -8.90 6.04 -15.38
N ASN A 62 -7.94 6.97 -15.39
CA ASN A 62 -7.40 7.56 -14.17
C ASN A 62 -8.02 8.94 -13.95
N ARG A 63 -8.38 9.25 -12.71
CA ARG A 63 -8.79 10.61 -12.31
C ARG A 63 -7.55 11.52 -12.24
N PRO A 64 -7.68 12.83 -12.50
CA PRO A 64 -6.60 13.79 -12.27
C PRO A 64 -6.14 13.75 -10.81
N PRO A 65 -4.82 13.78 -10.54
CA PRO A 65 -4.30 13.61 -9.18
C PRO A 65 -4.74 14.73 -8.24
N GLU A 66 -5.03 15.92 -8.75
CA GLU A 66 -5.49 17.08 -7.97
C GLU A 66 -6.86 16.88 -7.31
N VAL A 67 -7.67 15.93 -7.80
CA VAL A 67 -9.03 15.62 -7.27
C VAL A 67 -9.05 14.31 -6.47
N VAL A 68 -7.89 13.64 -6.32
CA VAL A 68 -7.79 12.39 -5.58
C VAL A 68 -7.30 12.72 -4.18
N GLU A 69 -8.20 12.56 -3.22
CA GLU A 69 -7.90 12.69 -1.80
C GLU A 69 -7.47 11.31 -1.26
N GLU A 70 -6.33 11.27 -0.59
CA GLU A 70 -5.83 10.07 0.10
C GLU A 70 -6.25 10.14 1.56
N THR A 71 -7.19 9.29 1.99
CA THR A 71 -7.60 9.19 3.39
C THR A 71 -6.59 8.36 4.18
N VAL A 72 -6.00 8.95 5.22
CA VAL A 72 -5.17 8.24 6.18
C VAL A 72 -6.08 7.44 7.12
N THR A 73 -5.86 6.13 7.18
CA THR A 73 -6.73 5.22 7.93
C THR A 73 -5.97 4.44 8.98
N MET A 74 -6.59 4.23 10.14
CA MET A 74 -6.07 3.39 11.21
C MET A 74 -7.09 2.31 11.59
N ASN A 75 -6.66 1.11 12.00
CA ASN A 75 -7.59 0.13 12.55
C ASN A 75 -7.64 0.16 14.08
N VAL A 76 -8.78 -0.24 14.64
CA VAL A 76 -8.95 -0.36 16.09
C VAL A 76 -7.98 -1.37 16.75
N GLY A 77 -7.43 -2.32 15.99
CA GLY A 77 -6.39 -3.22 16.49
C GLY A 77 -5.02 -2.56 16.62
N ASP A 78 -4.73 -1.60 15.75
CA ASP A 78 -3.45 -0.90 15.69
C ASP A 78 -3.32 0.08 16.88
N LEU A 79 -4.44 0.51 17.46
CA LEU A 79 -4.48 1.28 18.71
C LEU A 79 -3.79 0.58 19.89
N LEU A 80 -3.65 -0.75 19.91
CA LEU A 80 -2.90 -1.38 20.99
C LEU A 80 -1.40 -1.15 20.84
N ASP A 81 -0.90 -1.23 19.62
CA ASP A 81 0.54 -1.19 19.31
C ASP A 81 1.04 0.26 19.21
N GLU A 82 0.22 1.18 18.70
CA GLU A 82 0.62 2.56 18.43
C GLU A 82 0.28 3.55 19.56
N VAL A 83 -0.51 3.14 20.57
CA VAL A 83 -0.88 4.06 21.67
C VAL A 83 0.31 4.48 22.52
N ASP A 84 1.32 3.62 22.70
CA ASP A 84 2.52 3.99 23.43
C ASP A 84 3.31 5.09 22.67
N ASP A 85 3.44 4.95 21.35
CA ASP A 85 4.09 5.95 20.49
C ASP A 85 3.29 7.26 20.45
N LEU A 86 1.97 7.19 20.29
CA LEU A 86 1.08 8.36 20.32
C LEU A 86 1.08 9.09 21.67
N ALA A 87 1.28 8.36 22.78
CA ALA A 87 1.42 8.94 24.11
C ALA A 87 2.78 9.66 24.26
N GLU A 88 3.86 9.13 23.69
CA GLU A 88 5.15 9.83 23.64
C GLU A 88 5.10 11.11 22.80
N GLU A 89 4.28 11.12 21.75
CA GLU A 89 4.06 12.28 20.89
C GLU A 89 3.08 13.31 21.47
N GLY A 90 2.36 12.95 22.54
CA GLY A 90 1.44 13.84 23.27
C GLY A 90 0.04 13.95 22.67
N PHE A 91 -0.38 12.95 21.88
CA PHE A 91 -1.74 12.85 21.31
C PHE A 91 -2.69 12.01 22.17
N VAL A 92 -2.20 11.50 23.30
CA VAL A 92 -2.97 10.70 24.25
C VAL A 92 -2.94 11.35 25.62
N ASP A 93 -4.12 11.65 26.15
CA ASP A 93 -4.31 12.07 27.54
C ASP A 93 -4.80 10.88 28.37
N GLU A 94 -4.07 10.55 29.44
CA GLU A 94 -4.44 9.48 30.37
C GLU A 94 -5.38 10.05 31.45
N GLU A 95 -6.70 9.94 31.23
CA GLU A 95 -7.72 10.26 32.24
C GLU A 95 -8.07 9.00 33.07
N GLY A 96 -7.16 8.63 33.96
CA GLY A 96 -7.38 7.52 34.90
C GLY A 96 -7.27 6.13 34.25
N ASP A 97 -8.39 5.41 34.15
CA ASP A 97 -8.46 4.09 33.50
C ASP A 97 -8.84 4.18 32.01
N THR A 98 -9.23 5.38 31.52
CA THR A 98 -9.64 5.64 30.14
C THR A 98 -8.58 6.48 29.41
N MET A 99 -8.20 6.04 28.21
CA MET A 99 -7.24 6.75 27.36
C MET A 99 -8.01 7.59 26.34
N VAL A 100 -7.85 8.90 26.42
CA VAL A 100 -8.40 9.84 25.44
C VAL A 100 -7.37 9.98 24.32
N VAL A 101 -7.73 9.54 23.11
CA VAL A 101 -6.85 9.51 21.94
C VAL A 101 -7.39 10.46 20.89
N ASP A 102 -6.60 11.47 20.55
CA ASP A 102 -6.91 12.41 19.48
C ASP A 102 -6.25 11.96 18.17
N LEU A 103 -7.01 11.22 17.35
CA LEU A 103 -6.53 10.72 16.07
C LEU A 103 -6.53 11.80 14.99
N GLU A 104 -7.36 12.83 15.13
CA GLU A 104 -7.39 13.97 14.22
C GLU A 104 -6.09 14.77 14.33
N ALA A 105 -5.64 15.06 15.55
CA ALA A 105 -4.36 15.71 15.80
C ALA A 105 -3.16 14.87 15.32
N ALA A 106 -3.28 13.55 15.37
CA ALA A 106 -2.29 12.61 14.82
C ALA A 106 -2.32 12.52 13.27
N GLY A 107 -3.27 13.18 12.60
CA GLY A 107 -3.37 13.22 11.14
C GLY A 107 -4.07 12.00 10.53
N ILE A 108 -4.97 11.35 11.27
CA ILE A 108 -5.71 10.17 10.83
C ILE A 108 -7.16 10.57 10.57
N ASP A 109 -7.58 10.43 9.32
CA ASP A 109 -8.92 10.85 8.88
C ASP A 109 -10.01 9.85 9.24
N LYS A 110 -9.67 8.54 9.29
CA LYS A 110 -10.66 7.47 9.42
C LYS A 110 -10.26 6.28 10.28
N LEU A 111 -11.14 5.92 11.21
CA LEU A 111 -11.01 4.72 12.03
C LEU A 111 -11.77 3.51 11.46
N LEU A 112 -11.06 2.40 11.30
CA LEU A 112 -11.54 1.15 10.71
C LEU A 112 -11.66 0.03 11.75
N GLY A 113 -12.67 -0.84 11.58
CA GLY A 113 -12.99 -1.88 12.55
C GLY A 113 -12.16 -3.17 12.48
N ALA A 114 -10.94 -3.22 11.92
CA ALA A 114 -10.14 -4.45 11.94
C ALA A 114 -9.39 -4.63 13.28
N GLY A 115 -9.22 -5.87 13.75
CA GLY A 115 -8.53 -6.16 15.02
C GLY A 115 -9.44 -6.21 16.26
N ARG A 116 -8.84 -6.22 17.44
CA ARG A 116 -9.51 -6.34 18.75
C ARG A 116 -9.08 -5.19 19.66
N VAL A 117 -10.04 -4.66 20.41
CA VAL A 117 -9.83 -3.63 21.41
C VAL A 117 -9.73 -4.30 22.78
N HIS A 118 -8.71 -3.95 23.56
CA HIS A 118 -8.44 -4.54 24.88
C HIS A 118 -8.56 -3.54 26.03
N LYS A 119 -8.37 -2.25 25.75
CA LYS A 119 -8.48 -1.15 26.71
C LYS A 119 -9.71 -0.30 26.40
N THR A 120 -10.15 0.50 27.36
CA THR A 120 -11.22 1.50 27.17
C THR A 120 -10.63 2.75 26.56
N TYR A 121 -11.07 3.12 25.35
CA TYR A 121 -10.60 4.29 24.62
C TYR A 121 -11.75 5.28 24.43
N GLU A 122 -11.44 6.56 24.60
CA GLU A 122 -12.24 7.67 24.11
C GLU A 122 -11.54 8.24 22.89
N VAL A 123 -12.12 8.09 21.70
CA VAL A 123 -11.43 8.39 20.43
C VAL A 123 -12.06 9.59 19.75
N ARG A 124 -11.25 10.60 19.42
CA ARG A 124 -11.64 11.72 18.55
C ARG A 124 -11.18 11.46 17.14
N VAL A 125 -12.11 11.40 16.19
CA VAL A 125 -11.79 11.13 14.77
C VAL A 125 -12.83 11.74 13.82
N PRO A 126 -12.44 12.23 12.63
CA PRO A 126 -13.40 12.81 11.68
C PRO A 126 -14.37 11.79 11.08
N GLN A 127 -13.91 10.55 10.83
CA GLN A 127 -14.75 9.49 10.28
C GLN A 127 -14.53 8.15 10.98
N THR A 128 -15.60 7.40 11.17
CA THR A 128 -15.54 6.03 11.71
C THR A 128 -16.39 5.08 10.89
N THR A 129 -16.10 3.78 11.00
CA THR A 129 -16.91 2.72 10.40
C THR A 129 -17.85 2.11 11.45
N ASP A 130 -19.04 1.66 11.03
CA ASP A 130 -20.02 1.04 11.95
C ASP A 130 -19.40 -0.05 12.81
N LYS A 131 -18.56 -0.90 12.20
CA LYS A 131 -17.84 -1.98 12.90
C LYS A 131 -16.82 -1.49 13.93
N ALA A 132 -16.23 -0.32 13.72
CA ALA A 132 -15.30 0.26 14.70
C ALA A 132 -16.09 0.82 15.89
N HIS A 133 -17.19 1.53 15.61
CA HIS A 133 -18.11 2.04 16.62
C HIS A 133 -18.62 0.93 17.55
N ASP A 134 -19.19 -0.14 16.97
CA ASP A 134 -19.69 -1.29 17.72
C ASP A 134 -18.63 -1.92 18.64
N LYS A 135 -17.36 -1.94 18.21
CA LYS A 135 -16.26 -2.55 18.96
C LYS A 135 -15.77 -1.67 20.10
N ILE A 136 -15.73 -0.36 19.90
CA ILE A 136 -15.29 0.58 20.93
C ILE A 136 -16.37 0.65 22.02
N GLU A 137 -17.65 0.77 21.64
CA GLU A 137 -18.76 0.76 22.58
C GLU A 137 -18.87 -0.57 23.35
N ALA A 138 -18.67 -1.71 22.69
CA ALA A 138 -18.71 -3.02 23.35
C ALA A 138 -17.63 -3.19 24.44
N ASN A 139 -16.53 -2.43 24.36
CA ASN A 139 -15.49 -2.39 25.37
C ASN A 139 -15.65 -1.19 26.34
N GLY A 140 -16.74 -0.43 26.26
CA GLY A 140 -17.03 0.69 27.16
C GLY A 140 -16.30 2.00 26.81
N GLY A 141 -15.83 2.14 25.57
CA GLY A 141 -15.28 3.38 25.03
C GLY A 141 -16.32 4.26 24.33
N SER A 142 -15.98 5.52 24.12
CA SER A 142 -16.76 6.52 23.37
C SER A 142 -16.02 6.94 22.10
N ILE A 143 -16.76 7.36 21.08
CA ILE A 143 -16.20 7.99 19.89
C ILE A 143 -16.82 9.37 19.76
N GLU A 144 -15.99 10.41 19.74
CA GLU A 144 -16.39 11.77 19.40
C GLU A 144 -16.06 11.98 17.91
N VAL A 145 -17.10 12.09 17.08
CA VAL A 145 -16.93 12.40 15.66
C VAL A 145 -16.88 13.92 15.53
N THR A 146 -15.72 14.46 15.19
CA THR A 146 -15.60 15.86 14.77
C THR A 146 -16.23 15.97 13.39
N GLU A 147 -17.38 16.63 13.28
CA GLU A 147 -17.99 16.87 11.97
C GLU A 147 -17.06 17.79 11.16
N PRO A 148 -16.57 17.38 9.98
CA PRO A 148 -15.84 18.30 9.11
C PRO A 148 -16.84 19.33 8.55
N ASP A 149 -16.45 20.61 8.54
CA ASP A 149 -17.24 21.74 8.02
C ASP A 149 -17.91 21.39 6.66
N GLU A 150 -19.23 21.58 6.58
CA GLU A 150 -20.08 21.31 5.42
C GLU A 150 -19.86 22.26 4.22
N ASP A 151 -18.62 22.52 3.79
CA ASP A 151 -18.30 23.44 2.68
C ASP A 151 -17.76 22.71 1.43
N ALA A 152 -18.42 21.62 1.02
CA ALA A 152 -18.12 20.93 -0.26
C ALA A 152 -19.37 20.56 -1.08
N SER A 153 -20.49 21.27 -0.88
CA SER A 153 -21.67 21.15 -1.76
C SER A 153 -22.07 22.50 -2.35
N ASP A 154 -21.47 22.89 -3.48
CA ASP A 154 -22.18 23.59 -4.57
C ASP A 154 -21.23 23.74 -5.76
N GLY A 155 -21.17 22.70 -6.59
CA GLY A 155 -20.63 22.83 -7.93
C GLY A 155 -21.63 23.64 -8.77
N GLU A 156 -21.35 24.93 -8.95
CA GLU A 156 -22.14 25.86 -9.76
C GLU A 156 -22.50 25.24 -11.13
N GLU A 157 -23.80 24.99 -11.34
CA GLU A 157 -24.35 24.74 -12.67
C GLU A 157 -24.24 26.02 -13.50
N SER A 158 -23.16 26.16 -14.28
CA SER A 158 -23.06 27.22 -15.28
C SER A 158 -23.96 26.88 -16.48
N SER A 159 -25.15 27.45 -16.49
CA SER A 159 -26.01 27.58 -17.67
C SER A 159 -25.32 28.47 -18.71
N ASN A 160 -25.05 27.95 -19.91
CA ASN A 160 -24.52 28.73 -21.02
C ASN A 160 -25.68 29.17 -21.94
N ASP A 161 -25.87 30.48 -22.10
CA ASP A 161 -26.78 31.15 -23.06
C ASP A 161 -26.07 31.40 -24.39
#